data_AF-A0AA88YGW2-F1
#
_entry.id   AF-A0AA88YGW2-F1
#
_cell.length_a   1.000
_cell.length_b   1.000
_cell.length_c   1.000
_cell.angle_alpha   90.00
_cell.angle_beta   90.00
_cell.angle_gamma   90.00
#
_symmetry.space_group_name_H-M   'P 1'
#
loop_
_entity.id
_entity.type
_entity.pdbx_description
1 polymer ?
#
loop_
_entity_poly.entity_id
_entity_poly.type
_entity_poly.pdbx_seq_one_letter_code
_entity_poly.pdbx_strand_id
1 'polypeptide(L)'
;MPCESGYYSNTPNQAIGCSLCYHPPKCSRPNIEMTQNCNLTTNFDCRCKDRFYFKLRPGSNGDGDCKKHSSCPQGMYMERKGKT
;
A
#
# COMPACT_ATOMS: atom_id res chain seq x y z
N MET A 1 18.65 18.25 -10.14
CA MET A 1 19.24 17.08 -10.81
C MET A 1 18.14 16.05 -11.03
N PRO A 2 18.10 15.33 -12.15
CA PRO A 2 17.21 14.17 -12.30
C PRO A 2 17.65 13.06 -11.32
N CYS A 3 16.70 12.30 -10.79
CA CYS A 3 17.03 11.12 -9.99
C CYS A 3 17.68 10.05 -10.85
N GLU A 4 18.61 9.30 -10.27
CA GLU A 4 19.19 8.12 -10.90
C GLU A 4 18.28 6.89 -10.73
N SER A 5 18.54 5.83 -11.51
CA SER A 5 17.81 4.56 -11.37
C SER A 5 17.97 4.02 -9.95
N GLY A 6 16.86 3.58 -9.35
CA GLY A 6 16.84 3.14 -7.96
C GLY A 6 16.61 4.26 -6.93
N TYR A 7 16.41 5.51 -7.37
CA TYR A 7 16.04 6.63 -6.52
C TYR A 7 14.82 7.38 -7.06
N TYR A 8 14.12 8.08 -6.17
CA TYR A 8 12.92 8.85 -6.51
C TYR A 8 12.83 10.18 -5.75
N SER A 9 12.05 11.11 -6.29
CA SER A 9 11.64 12.33 -5.59
C SER A 9 10.20 12.68 -5.96
N ASN A 10 9.30 12.65 -4.99
CA ASN A 10 7.85 12.77 -5.21
C ASN A 10 7.30 14.20 -5.19
N THR A 11 8.14 15.16 -4.82
CA THR A 11 7.74 16.57 -4.66
C THR A 11 8.89 17.46 -5.12
N PRO A 12 8.61 18.63 -5.71
CA PRO A 12 9.64 19.65 -5.92
C PRO A 12 10.26 20.04 -4.58
N ASN A 13 11.57 19.91 -4.46
CA ASN A 13 12.29 20.21 -3.22
C ASN A 13 13.73 20.68 -3.52
N GLN A 14 14.43 21.10 -2.47
CA GLN A 14 15.84 21.51 -2.50
C GLN A 14 16.75 20.45 -1.85
N ALA A 15 16.36 19.17 -1.90
CA ALA A 15 17.17 18.11 -1.32
C ALA A 15 18.50 17.96 -2.08
N ILE A 16 19.56 17.62 -1.35
CA ILE A 16 20.90 17.36 -1.90
C ILE A 16 20.97 16.05 -2.68
N GLY A 17 19.93 15.21 -2.62
CA GLY A 17 19.85 13.93 -3.31
C GLY A 17 18.43 13.36 -3.31
N CYS A 18 18.19 12.35 -4.15
CA CYS A 18 16.91 11.65 -4.23
C CYS A 18 16.79 10.58 -3.14
N SER A 19 15.56 10.20 -2.79
CA SER A 19 15.29 9.13 -1.83
C SER A 19 15.49 7.76 -2.48
N LEU A 20 16.05 6.80 -1.75
CA LEU A 20 16.23 5.44 -2.27
C LEU A 20 14.87 4.76 -2.49
N CYS A 21 14.71 4.08 -3.63
CA CYS A 21 13.61 3.15 -3.85
C CYS A 21 13.68 2.03 -2.81
N TYR A 22 12.71 2.00 -1.91
CA TYR A 22 12.65 1.03 -0.82
C TYR A 22 11.36 0.24 -0.91
N HIS A 23 11.48 -1.09 -1.06
CA HIS A 23 10.34 -1.99 -1.08
C HIS A 23 9.73 -2.09 0.33
N PRO A 24 8.55 -1.52 0.58
CA PRO A 24 8.01 -1.46 1.93
C PRO A 24 7.74 -2.87 2.45
N PRO A 25 8.12 -3.22 3.70
CA PRO A 25 7.87 -4.54 4.27
C PRO A 25 6.38 -4.91 4.27
N LYS A 26 5.48 -3.91 4.34
CA LYS A 26 4.04 -4.11 4.18
C LYS A 26 3.68 -4.78 2.84
N CYS A 27 4.42 -4.51 1.77
CA CYS A 27 4.14 -5.02 0.43
C CYS A 27 4.50 -6.49 0.25
N SER A 28 5.31 -7.06 1.14
CA SER A 28 5.69 -8.48 1.12
C SER A 28 4.74 -9.37 1.93
N ARG A 29 3.70 -8.79 2.55
CA ARG A 29 2.73 -9.54 3.39
C ARG A 29 1.69 -10.26 2.52
N PRO A 30 1.10 -11.35 3.03
CA PRO A 30 0.03 -12.04 2.31
C PRO A 30 -1.19 -11.13 2.10
N ASN A 31 -1.91 -11.37 1.01
CA ASN A 31 -3.12 -10.63 0.61
C ASN A 31 -2.90 -9.14 0.31
N ILE A 32 -1.66 -8.76 0.01
CA ILE A 32 -1.30 -7.46 -0.54
C ILE A 32 -0.86 -7.63 -2.00
N GLU A 33 -1.11 -6.61 -2.80
CA GLU A 33 -0.64 -6.48 -4.17
C GLU A 33 0.09 -5.14 -4.36
N MET A 34 1.14 -5.17 -5.17
CA MET A 34 1.88 -3.97 -5.53
C MET A 34 1.07 -3.19 -6.56
N THR A 35 0.76 -1.93 -6.23
CA THR A 35 -0.01 -1.03 -7.09
C THR A 35 0.90 -0.13 -7.92
N GLN A 36 2.09 0.13 -7.40
CA GLN A 36 3.04 1.05 -8.00
C GLN A 36 4.46 0.52 -7.82
N ASN A 37 5.20 0.48 -8.92
CA ASN A 37 6.64 0.21 -8.89
C ASN A 37 7.41 1.52 -8.64
N CYS A 38 8.61 1.41 -8.09
CA CYS A 38 9.45 2.60 -7.96
C CYS A 38 9.85 3.15 -9.33
N ASN A 39 9.83 4.47 -9.46
CA ASN A 39 10.33 5.22 -10.61
C ASN A 39 10.95 6.54 -10.12
N LEU A 40 11.41 7.40 -11.02
CA LEU A 40 12.12 8.65 -10.68
C LEU A 40 11.29 9.63 -9.84
N THR A 41 9.96 9.47 -9.80
CA THR A 41 9.03 10.37 -9.12
C THR A 41 8.26 9.71 -7.98
N THR A 42 8.29 8.38 -7.86
CA THR A 42 7.48 7.68 -6.89
C THR A 42 8.16 6.44 -6.33
N ASN A 43 7.96 6.16 -5.05
CA ASN A 43 8.36 4.89 -4.47
C ASN A 43 7.40 3.76 -4.86
N PHE A 44 7.77 2.54 -4.48
CA PHE A 44 6.85 1.41 -4.42
C PHE A 44 5.64 1.72 -3.53
N ASP A 45 4.47 1.31 -3.97
CA ASP A 45 3.26 1.30 -3.15
C ASP A 45 2.45 0.03 -3.36
N CYS A 46 1.63 -0.29 -2.37
CA CYS A 46 0.86 -1.52 -2.33
C CYS A 46 -0.41 -1.36 -1.50
N ARG A 47 -1.42 -2.17 -1.85
CA ARG A 47 -2.74 -2.20 -1.21
C ARG A 47 -3.19 -3.63 -0.92
N CYS A 48 -4.23 -3.78 -0.11
CA CYS A 48 -4.90 -5.07 0.06
C CYS A 48 -5.51 -5.54 -1.26
N LYS A 49 -5.36 -6.83 -1.57
CA LYS A 49 -6.02 -7.46 -2.71
C LYS A 49 -7.53 -7.29 -2.62
N ASP A 50 -8.22 -7.42 -3.75
CA ASP A 50 -9.68 -7.44 -3.79
C ASP A 50 -10.26 -8.43 -2.77
N ARG A 51 -11.33 -7.99 -2.10
CA ARG A 51 -12.01 -8.69 -0.99
C ARG A 51 -11.26 -8.67 0.34
N PHE A 52 -10.20 -7.88 0.48
CA PHE A 52 -9.52 -7.63 1.75
C PHE A 52 -9.56 -6.15 2.10
N TYR A 53 -9.48 -5.82 3.38
CA TYR A 53 -9.32 -4.45 3.88
C TYR A 53 -8.13 -4.37 4.82
N PHE A 54 -7.49 -3.19 4.86
CA PHE A 54 -6.38 -2.97 5.78
C PHE A 54 -6.91 -2.81 7.21
N LYS A 55 -6.40 -3.62 8.13
CA LYS A 55 -6.69 -3.54 9.55
C LYS A 55 -5.41 -3.19 10.30
N LEU A 56 -5.37 -1.98 10.86
CA LEU A 56 -4.30 -1.55 11.76
C LEU A 56 -4.22 -2.48 12.98
N ARG A 57 -3.00 -2.79 13.40
CA ARG A 57 -2.78 -3.47 14.69
C ARG A 57 -3.07 -2.48 15.82
N PRO A 58 -3.74 -2.91 16.90
CA PRO A 58 -3.96 -2.04 18.07
C PRO A 58 -2.64 -1.44 18.56
N GLY A 59 -2.61 -0.13 18.78
CA GLY A 59 -1.41 0.60 19.23
C GLY A 59 -0.32 0.80 18.18
N SER A 60 -0.55 0.45 16.91
CA SER A 60 0.42 0.64 15.83
C SER A 60 0.10 1.84 14.96
N ASN A 61 1.11 2.68 14.69
CA ASN A 61 1.01 3.79 13.74
C ASN A 61 1.52 3.34 12.37
N GLY A 62 0.60 2.80 11.57
CA GLY A 62 0.90 2.41 10.19
C GLY A 62 1.35 0.95 10.01
N ASP A 63 1.33 0.13 11.06
CA ASP A 63 1.50 -1.31 10.96
C ASP A 63 0.15 -2.04 11.05
N GLY A 64 -0.13 -2.92 10.08
CA GLY A 64 -1.41 -3.61 9.96
C GLY A 64 -1.39 -4.73 8.93
N ASP A 65 -2.46 -5.51 8.90
CA ASP A 65 -2.58 -6.68 8.02
C ASP A 65 -3.88 -6.60 7.19
N CYS A 66 -3.87 -7.22 6.01
CA CYS A 66 -5.07 -7.32 5.17
C CYS A 66 -5.98 -8.44 5.67
N LYS A 67 -7.20 -8.09 6.06
CA LYS A 67 -8.24 -9.01 6.52
C LYS A 67 -9.31 -9.17 5.46
N LYS A 68 -9.77 -10.40 5.25
CA LYS A 68 -10.82 -10.70 4.27
C LYS A 68 -12.13 -10.02 4.70
N HIS A 69 -12.83 -9.41 3.75
CA HIS A 69 -14.20 -8.95 3.96
C HIS A 69 -15.09 -10.14 4.31
N SER A 70 -16.02 -9.93 5.24
CA SER A 70 -17.04 -10.92 5.56
C SER A 70 -17.96 -11.12 4.36
N SER A 71 -18.31 -12.37 4.07
CA SER A 71 -19.43 -12.68 3.18
C SER A 71 -20.74 -12.57 3.95
N CYS A 72 -21.76 -11.99 3.32
CA CYS A 72 -23.12 -12.04 3.85
C CYS A 72 -23.60 -13.51 3.89
N PRO A 73 -24.20 -13.98 5.00
CA PRO A 73 -24.82 -15.30 5.06
C PRO A 73 -25.93 -15.47 4.01
N GLN A 74 -26.24 -16.72 3.66
CA GLN A 74 -27.33 -17.02 2.74
C GLN A 74 -28.66 -16.47 3.28
N GLY A 75 -29.41 -15.78 2.42
CA GLY A 75 -30.66 -15.11 2.80
C GLY A 75 -30.50 -13.67 3.31
N MET A 76 -29.27 -13.17 3.46
CA MET A 76 -29.00 -11.75 3.71
C MET A 76 -28.54 -11.03 2.44
N TYR A 77 -28.84 -9.75 2.33
CA TYR A 77 -28.35 -8.89 1.24
C TYR A 77 -27.18 -8.02 1.71
N MET A 78 -26.28 -7.67 0.77
CA MET A 78 -25.16 -6.80 1.06
C MET A 78 -25.63 -5.34 1.03
N GLU A 79 -25.73 -4.70 2.19
CA GLU A 79 -26.09 -3.28 2.27
C GLU A 79 -24.96 -2.37 1.76
N ARG A 80 -23.70 -2.69 2.10
CA ARG A 80 -22.52 -1.92 1.68
C ARG A 80 -21.37 -2.83 1.30
N LYS A 81 -20.71 -2.52 0.18
CA LYS A 81 -19.48 -3.17 -0.24
C LYS A 81 -18.30 -2.61 0.57
N GLY A 82 -17.48 -3.51 1.13
CA GLY A 82 -16.24 -3.12 1.78
C GLY A 82 -15.28 -2.43 0.80
N LYS A 83 -14.61 -1.37 1.25
CA LYS A 83 -13.51 -0.77 0.50
C LYS A 83 -12.22 -1.56 0.78
N THR A 84 -11.37 -1.62 -0.23
CA THR A 84 -10.02 -2.21 -0.20
C THR A 84 -8.99 -1.19 0.29
#